data_AF-A0A318NPW1-F1
#
_entry.id   AF-A0A318NPW1-F1
#
_cell.length_a   1.000
_cell.length_b   1.000
_cell.length_c   1.000
_cell.angle_alpha   90.00
_cell.angle_beta   90.00
_cell.angle_gamma   90.00
#
_symmetry.space_group_name_H-M   'P 1'
#
loop_
_entity.id
_entity.type
_entity.pdbx_description
1 polymer ?
#
loop_
_entity_poly.entity_id
_entity_poly.type
_entity_poly.pdbx_seq_one_letter_code
_entity_poly.pdbx_strand_id
1 'polypeptide(L)'
;MHIRFPRPSVTMGSVVVLVAATAAVVVSGGGAASAASVTFTPVADTYVQSDTASTNYGTSTQVVVDNSPVRRSFLRFTVSGVSGTVTSAKLRLRTISGNSGSDAGGTFRRMSNTTWSETGTTWNNQPAIDGATLGTIGAVSGNSWYEVDVTAAVTGNGTYSFGASSASGDGAYYDTRESGADAPQLVVATGTTTPPESGDPVFVGAGDIADSGSGDSATATLLDSIPGTVFTTGDNVYDSGTASQFNSYYEPTWGRHKSRTRPSPGNHDYNTSGATGYYNYFGTSAGPSGRGYYSFDLGNWHIVSLNSNISMSAGSTQEQWLRADLAASSKPCTLAYWHHPLFTSSSNHAPSTSTRPLYQALYDYNADVVVWGHNHVYERFAPMNPAGGADASRGLRSFVAGMGGAGHYGFGTIQPNSEARNSSAWGVLKFTLHSGSYDWRFVPVAGQTYNDSGTGNCH
;
A
#
# COMPACT_ATOMS: atom_id res chain seq x y z
N MET A 1 44.28 30.74 -76.89
CA MET A 1 43.04 31.45 -76.51
C MET A 1 42.00 30.39 -76.17
N HIS A 2 41.26 30.62 -75.08
CA HIS A 2 40.27 29.77 -74.40
C HIS A 2 40.80 28.75 -73.37
N ILE A 3 40.49 29.12 -72.13
CA ILE A 3 40.97 28.67 -70.82
C ILE A 3 39.85 27.83 -70.17
N ARG A 4 40.21 26.71 -69.53
CA ARG A 4 39.32 25.90 -68.69
C ARG A 4 39.24 26.52 -67.29
N PHE A 5 38.03 26.71 -66.75
CA PHE A 5 37.81 27.11 -65.36
C PHE A 5 37.30 25.94 -64.49
N PRO A 6 37.78 25.80 -63.24
CA PRO A 6 37.39 24.74 -62.32
C PRO A 6 36.12 25.08 -61.51
N ARG A 7 35.43 24.03 -61.04
CA ARG A 7 34.24 24.09 -60.17
C ARG A 7 34.64 24.39 -58.71
N PRO A 8 33.92 25.25 -57.96
CA PRO A 8 34.10 25.38 -56.52
C PRO A 8 33.14 24.48 -55.73
N SER A 9 33.70 23.87 -54.68
CA SER A 9 33.02 23.10 -53.64
C SER A 9 32.30 24.02 -52.65
N VAL A 10 31.07 23.69 -52.26
CA VAL A 10 30.32 24.41 -51.22
C VAL A 10 30.20 23.52 -49.99
N THR A 11 30.76 24.00 -48.88
CA THR A 11 30.68 23.41 -47.54
C THR A 11 29.38 23.84 -46.87
N MET A 12 28.52 22.91 -46.42
CA MET A 12 27.35 23.22 -45.61
C MET A 12 27.75 23.46 -44.15
N GLY A 13 27.44 24.65 -43.63
CA GLY A 13 27.42 24.94 -42.19
C GLY A 13 25.97 25.07 -41.72
N SER A 14 25.55 24.20 -40.81
CA SER A 14 24.20 24.22 -40.23
C SER A 14 24.09 25.28 -39.14
N VAL A 15 23.13 26.20 -39.28
CA VAL A 15 22.69 27.13 -38.23
C VAL A 15 21.34 26.63 -37.71
N VAL A 16 21.28 26.24 -36.43
CA VAL A 16 20.03 25.87 -35.76
C VAL A 16 19.49 27.10 -35.05
N VAL A 17 18.32 27.58 -35.49
CA VAL A 17 17.54 28.63 -34.81
C VAL A 17 16.50 27.92 -33.95
N LEU A 18 16.56 28.11 -32.62
CA LEU A 18 15.56 27.60 -31.68
C LEU A 18 14.46 28.66 -31.51
N VAL A 19 13.25 28.37 -31.96
CA VAL A 19 12.03 29.15 -31.67
C VAL A 19 11.38 28.55 -30.44
N ALA A 20 11.30 29.31 -29.35
CA ALA A 20 10.56 28.92 -28.15
C ALA A 20 9.08 29.29 -28.30
N ALA A 21 8.20 28.30 -28.35
CA ALA A 21 6.75 28.48 -28.25
C ALA A 21 6.32 28.17 -26.80
N THR A 22 5.81 29.17 -26.10
CA THR A 22 5.18 29.02 -24.77
C THR A 22 3.73 28.57 -24.94
N ALA A 23 3.42 27.34 -24.53
CA ALA A 23 2.04 26.88 -24.33
C ALA A 23 1.65 27.11 -22.87
N ALA A 24 0.67 27.99 -22.63
CA ALA A 24 0.03 28.13 -21.34
C ALA A 24 -0.98 26.98 -21.17
N VAL A 25 -0.74 26.08 -20.23
CA VAL A 25 -1.70 25.03 -19.84
C VAL A 25 -2.53 25.57 -18.69
N VAL A 26 -3.81 25.85 -18.97
CA VAL A 26 -4.82 26.07 -17.94
C VAL A 26 -5.25 24.69 -17.44
N VAL A 27 -4.78 24.27 -16.26
CA VAL A 27 -5.24 23.01 -15.64
C VAL A 27 -6.49 23.31 -14.81
N SER A 28 -7.64 23.02 -15.38
CA SER A 28 -8.92 22.96 -14.67
C SER A 28 -9.15 21.58 -14.08
N GLY A 29 -9.52 21.52 -12.79
CA GLY A 29 -10.29 20.42 -12.20
C GLY A 29 -9.48 19.39 -11.41
N GLY A 30 -9.79 19.25 -10.12
CA GLY A 30 -9.28 18.18 -9.25
C GLY A 30 -9.65 16.80 -9.81
N GLY A 31 -8.62 16.02 -10.14
CA GLY A 31 -8.79 14.63 -10.55
C GLY A 31 -9.08 13.75 -9.33
N ALA A 32 -10.15 12.97 -9.40
CA ALA A 32 -10.40 11.88 -8.45
C ALA A 32 -9.21 10.90 -8.43
N ALA A 33 -8.87 10.37 -7.26
CA ALA A 33 -7.84 9.35 -7.11
C ALA A 33 -8.17 8.14 -8.00
N SER A 34 -7.27 7.81 -8.93
CA SER A 34 -7.42 6.64 -9.81
C SER A 34 -7.12 5.37 -9.01
N ALA A 35 -8.11 4.50 -8.82
CA ALA A 35 -7.89 3.16 -8.29
C ALA A 35 -6.93 2.38 -9.21
N ALA A 36 -5.95 1.67 -8.64
CA ALA A 36 -5.13 0.75 -9.42
C ALA A 36 -5.97 -0.51 -9.72
N SER A 37 -6.18 -0.81 -11.01
CA SER A 37 -6.90 -2.00 -11.45
C SER A 37 -5.95 -3.02 -12.10
N VAL A 38 -6.04 -4.27 -11.69
CA VAL A 38 -5.32 -5.41 -12.29
C VAL A 38 -6.33 -6.31 -12.99
N THR A 39 -6.02 -6.72 -14.22
CA THR A 39 -6.87 -7.61 -15.02
C THR A 39 -6.28 -9.01 -15.06
N PHE A 40 -7.09 -10.01 -14.73
CA PHE A 40 -6.74 -11.43 -14.78
C PHE A 40 -7.51 -12.14 -15.90
N THR A 41 -6.83 -13.02 -16.63
CA THR A 41 -7.47 -13.96 -17.55
C THR A 41 -7.82 -15.26 -16.80
N PRO A 42 -8.85 -16.02 -17.24
CA PRO A 42 -9.18 -17.29 -16.63
C PRO A 42 -8.01 -18.27 -16.75
N VAL A 43 -7.81 -19.07 -15.69
CA VAL A 43 -6.89 -20.22 -15.67
C VAL A 43 -7.60 -21.52 -16.09
N ALA A 44 -8.93 -21.49 -16.19
CA ALA A 44 -9.74 -22.53 -16.79
C ALA A 44 -11.11 -21.98 -17.19
N ASP A 45 -11.65 -22.41 -18.32
CA ASP A 45 -13.04 -22.20 -18.71
C ASP A 45 -13.61 -23.38 -19.53
N THR A 46 -14.89 -23.66 -19.33
CA THR A 46 -15.59 -24.71 -20.10
C THR A 46 -17.08 -24.54 -19.97
N TYR A 47 -17.83 -25.27 -20.79
CA TYR A 47 -19.26 -25.45 -20.59
C TYR A 47 -19.63 -26.93 -20.65
N VAL A 48 -20.81 -27.24 -20.11
CA VAL A 48 -21.42 -28.58 -20.18
C VAL A 48 -22.77 -28.46 -20.83
N GLN A 49 -23.21 -29.54 -21.47
CA GLN A 49 -24.44 -29.58 -22.25
C GLN A 49 -25.22 -30.86 -21.93
N SER A 50 -26.53 -30.72 -21.70
CA SER A 50 -27.35 -31.79 -21.11
C SER A 50 -27.60 -33.00 -22.01
N ASP A 51 -27.73 -32.78 -23.32
CA ASP A 51 -28.01 -33.83 -24.31
C ASP A 51 -26.74 -34.50 -24.86
N THR A 52 -25.55 -34.00 -24.50
CA THR A 52 -24.23 -34.59 -24.82
C THR A 52 -23.44 -34.86 -23.54
N ALA A 53 -24.06 -35.59 -22.61
CA ALA A 53 -23.65 -35.57 -21.21
C ALA A 53 -22.20 -36.01 -20.89
N SER A 54 -21.59 -36.83 -21.76
CA SER A 54 -20.20 -37.31 -21.60
C SER A 54 -19.18 -36.49 -22.39
N THR A 55 -19.61 -35.51 -23.18
CA THR A 55 -18.72 -34.68 -23.99
C THR A 55 -18.04 -33.62 -23.12
N ASN A 56 -16.73 -33.47 -23.29
CA ASN A 56 -15.96 -32.36 -22.72
C ASN A 56 -15.81 -31.26 -23.77
N TYR A 57 -15.97 -30.01 -23.34
CA TYR A 57 -15.84 -28.82 -24.18
C TYR A 57 -14.71 -27.90 -23.69
N GLY A 58 -13.76 -28.40 -22.90
CA GLY A 58 -12.69 -27.60 -22.29
C GLY A 58 -11.64 -27.06 -23.26
N THR A 59 -11.74 -27.38 -24.55
CA THR A 59 -10.91 -26.81 -25.63
C THR A 59 -11.74 -26.06 -26.67
N SER A 60 -13.03 -25.83 -26.39
CA SER A 60 -13.91 -25.06 -27.27
C SER A 60 -13.52 -23.59 -27.21
N THR A 61 -13.56 -22.90 -28.34
CA THR A 61 -13.31 -21.45 -28.42
C THR A 61 -14.53 -20.61 -28.05
N GLN A 62 -15.51 -21.21 -27.37
CA GLN A 62 -16.70 -20.55 -26.86
C GLN A 62 -17.21 -21.26 -25.61
N VAL A 63 -17.71 -20.48 -24.65
CA VAL A 63 -18.54 -20.99 -23.55
C VAL A 63 -19.97 -20.52 -23.73
N VAL A 64 -20.92 -21.38 -23.36
CA VAL A 64 -22.34 -21.16 -23.67
C VAL A 64 -23.22 -21.30 -22.44
N VAL A 65 -24.19 -20.41 -22.33
CA VAL A 65 -25.24 -20.45 -21.32
C VAL A 65 -26.60 -20.49 -22.01
N ASP A 66 -27.40 -21.52 -21.72
CA ASP A 66 -28.66 -21.80 -22.40
C ASP A 66 -29.53 -22.76 -21.57
N ASN A 67 -30.82 -22.82 -21.88
CA ASN A 67 -31.81 -23.75 -21.33
C ASN A 67 -32.40 -24.72 -22.38
N SER A 68 -32.02 -24.64 -23.66
CA SER A 68 -32.50 -25.56 -24.72
C SER A 68 -31.48 -25.88 -25.84
N PRO A 69 -30.64 -26.93 -25.70
CA PRO A 69 -30.48 -27.78 -24.51
C PRO A 69 -29.83 -27.01 -23.36
N VAL A 70 -29.94 -27.53 -22.14
CA VAL A 70 -29.37 -26.85 -20.97
C VAL A 70 -27.86 -26.82 -21.08
N ARG A 71 -27.29 -25.62 -21.13
CA ARG A 71 -25.85 -25.37 -21.17
C ARG A 71 -25.45 -24.48 -20.00
N ARG A 72 -24.40 -24.90 -19.29
CA ARG A 72 -23.86 -24.18 -18.13
C ARG A 72 -22.39 -23.92 -18.35
N SER A 73 -21.97 -22.70 -18.09
CA SER A 73 -20.56 -22.29 -18.22
C SER A 73 -19.88 -22.22 -16.87
N PHE A 74 -18.57 -22.49 -16.87
CA PHE A 74 -17.70 -22.45 -15.70
C PHE A 74 -16.45 -21.67 -16.03
N LEU A 75 -16.07 -20.76 -15.14
CA LEU A 75 -14.89 -19.91 -15.26
C LEU A 75 -14.11 -19.98 -13.96
N ARG A 76 -12.78 -20.12 -14.03
CA ARG A 76 -11.90 -20.07 -12.86
C ARG A 76 -10.76 -19.11 -13.09
N PHE A 77 -10.49 -18.29 -12.09
CA PHE A 77 -9.42 -17.30 -12.09
C PHE A 77 -8.50 -17.53 -10.89
N THR A 78 -7.22 -17.18 -11.06
CA THR A 78 -6.27 -17.05 -9.95
C THR A 78 -5.90 -15.58 -9.84
N VAL A 79 -6.30 -14.94 -8.75
CA VAL A 79 -5.93 -13.57 -8.40
C VAL A 79 -4.66 -13.64 -7.56
N SER A 80 -3.60 -13.00 -8.05
CA SER A 80 -2.30 -12.92 -7.36
C SER A 80 -1.67 -11.55 -7.59
N GLY A 81 -0.75 -11.15 -6.69
CA GLY A 81 -0.05 -9.87 -6.81
C GLY A 81 -0.92 -8.64 -6.50
N VAL A 82 -2.15 -8.83 -6.02
CA VAL A 82 -3.03 -7.74 -5.58
C VAL A 82 -2.63 -7.33 -4.15
N SER A 83 -2.45 -6.02 -3.94
CA SER A 83 -2.12 -5.42 -2.65
C SER A 83 -3.12 -4.31 -2.30
N GLY A 84 -3.44 -4.17 -1.01
CA GLY A 84 -4.57 -3.33 -0.55
C GLY A 84 -5.89 -4.10 -0.51
N THR A 85 -6.95 -3.40 -0.11
CA THR A 85 -8.30 -3.97 -0.02
C THR A 85 -8.95 -3.92 -1.39
N VAL A 86 -9.53 -5.03 -1.84
CA VAL A 86 -10.34 -5.02 -3.07
C VAL A 86 -11.54 -4.11 -2.86
N THR A 87 -11.60 -3.01 -3.62
CA THR A 87 -12.69 -2.04 -3.59
C THR A 87 -13.72 -2.29 -4.68
N SER A 88 -13.32 -2.97 -5.76
CA SER A 88 -14.20 -3.42 -6.82
C SER A 88 -13.62 -4.65 -7.51
N ALA A 89 -14.45 -5.62 -7.85
CA ALA A 89 -14.10 -6.70 -8.78
C ALA A 89 -15.22 -6.88 -9.81
N LYS A 90 -14.86 -6.85 -11.10
CA LYS A 90 -15.79 -7.02 -12.22
C LYS A 90 -15.41 -8.23 -13.05
N LEU A 91 -16.34 -9.18 -13.19
CA LEU A 91 -16.23 -10.25 -14.17
C LEU A 91 -16.76 -9.73 -15.50
N ARG A 92 -15.89 -9.61 -16.50
CA ARG A 92 -16.22 -9.13 -17.85
C ARG A 92 -16.23 -10.32 -18.81
N LEU A 93 -17.30 -10.44 -19.58
CA LEU A 93 -17.40 -11.42 -20.66
C LEU A 93 -17.72 -10.70 -21.97
N ARG A 94 -17.13 -11.17 -23.06
CA ARG A 94 -17.47 -10.71 -24.40
C ARG A 94 -18.22 -11.79 -25.14
N THR A 95 -19.32 -11.44 -25.80
CA THR A 95 -19.98 -12.35 -26.72
C THR A 95 -19.18 -12.49 -28.01
N ILE A 96 -19.08 -13.69 -28.56
CA ILE A 96 -18.38 -13.93 -29.83
C ILE A 96 -19.01 -13.16 -31.00
N SER A 97 -18.24 -12.91 -32.06
CA SER A 97 -18.70 -12.19 -33.25
C SER A 97 -19.83 -12.91 -34.01
N GLY A 98 -19.89 -14.24 -33.92
CA GLY A 98 -20.93 -15.07 -34.52
C GLY A 98 -22.21 -15.20 -33.68
N ASN A 99 -22.31 -14.55 -32.52
CA ASN A 99 -23.50 -14.58 -31.69
C ASN A 99 -24.57 -13.64 -32.26
N SER A 100 -25.73 -14.17 -32.67
CA SER A 100 -26.89 -13.39 -33.14
C SER A 100 -27.57 -12.58 -32.04
N GLY A 101 -27.13 -12.75 -30.79
CA GLY A 101 -27.74 -12.18 -29.59
C GLY A 101 -28.55 -13.22 -28.81
N SER A 102 -28.90 -12.88 -27.58
CA SER A 102 -29.78 -13.66 -26.70
C SER A 102 -30.56 -12.70 -25.81
N ASP A 103 -31.79 -13.05 -25.45
CA ASP A 103 -32.61 -12.27 -24.50
C ASP A 103 -32.13 -12.39 -23.03
N ALA A 104 -31.26 -13.36 -22.72
CA ALA A 104 -30.69 -13.56 -21.39
C ALA A 104 -29.25 -14.09 -21.43
N GLY A 105 -28.30 -13.20 -21.14
CA GLY A 105 -26.87 -13.49 -21.05
C GLY A 105 -26.46 -14.43 -19.90
N GLY A 106 -27.36 -14.72 -18.96
CA GLY A 106 -27.17 -15.72 -17.92
C GLY A 106 -27.07 -15.14 -16.51
N THR A 107 -27.31 -16.00 -15.52
CA THR A 107 -27.17 -15.71 -14.09
C THR A 107 -25.89 -16.32 -13.56
N PHE A 108 -25.07 -15.49 -12.94
CA PHE A 108 -23.73 -15.84 -12.46
C PHE A 108 -23.72 -16.02 -10.95
N ARG A 109 -23.11 -17.11 -10.51
CA ARG A 109 -22.98 -17.46 -9.10
C ARG A 109 -21.54 -17.80 -8.76
N ARG A 110 -21.17 -17.56 -7.50
CA ARG A 110 -19.93 -18.11 -6.94
C ARG A 110 -20.06 -19.64 -6.85
N MET A 111 -18.94 -20.35 -6.96
CA MET A 111 -18.87 -21.78 -6.69
C MET A 111 -17.91 -22.06 -5.53
N SER A 112 -18.25 -23.03 -4.68
CA SER A 112 -17.35 -23.51 -3.63
C SER A 112 -16.15 -24.28 -4.20
N ASN A 113 -16.35 -25.02 -5.28
CA ASN A 113 -15.31 -25.82 -5.93
C ASN A 113 -14.38 -24.94 -6.79
N THR A 114 -13.11 -24.86 -6.41
CA THR A 114 -12.05 -24.14 -7.12
C THR A 114 -10.99 -25.06 -7.74
N THR A 115 -11.22 -26.37 -7.74
CA THR A 115 -10.24 -27.39 -8.15
C THR A 115 -10.66 -28.22 -9.35
N TRP A 116 -11.83 -27.95 -9.97
CA TRP A 116 -12.32 -28.65 -11.15
C TRP A 116 -11.33 -28.61 -12.33
N SER A 117 -11.42 -29.62 -13.19
CA SER A 117 -10.56 -29.79 -14.37
C SER A 117 -11.29 -29.32 -15.63
N GLU A 118 -10.68 -28.40 -16.37
CA GLU A 118 -11.19 -27.87 -17.63
C GLU A 118 -11.47 -28.96 -18.67
N THR A 119 -10.46 -29.80 -18.92
CA THR A 119 -10.53 -30.91 -19.88
C THR A 119 -11.15 -32.18 -19.30
N GLY A 120 -11.50 -32.17 -18.02
CA GLY A 120 -12.17 -33.28 -17.34
C GLY A 120 -13.65 -33.06 -17.04
N THR A 121 -14.16 -31.84 -17.21
CA THR A 121 -15.55 -31.48 -16.84
C THR A 121 -16.52 -31.84 -17.98
N THR A 122 -17.59 -32.54 -17.63
CA THR A 122 -18.68 -33.00 -18.49
C THR A 122 -19.99 -32.78 -17.75
N TRP A 123 -21.13 -32.95 -18.41
CA TRP A 123 -22.43 -32.84 -17.71
C TRP A 123 -22.52 -33.79 -16.52
N ASN A 124 -22.01 -35.02 -16.68
CA ASN A 124 -22.08 -36.09 -15.69
C ASN A 124 -21.28 -35.83 -14.41
N ASN A 125 -20.21 -35.02 -14.47
CA ASN A 125 -19.30 -34.79 -13.34
C ASN A 125 -19.09 -33.30 -13.03
N GLN A 126 -19.94 -32.42 -13.58
CA GLN A 126 -19.82 -30.98 -13.42
C GLN A 126 -19.81 -30.57 -11.93
N PRO A 127 -18.98 -29.58 -11.55
CA PRO A 127 -19.04 -29.01 -10.22
C PRO A 127 -20.39 -28.33 -9.97
N ALA A 128 -20.85 -28.34 -8.72
CA ALA A 128 -22.09 -27.67 -8.35
C ALA A 128 -21.97 -26.14 -8.46
N ILE A 129 -23.03 -25.49 -8.94
CA ILE A 129 -23.19 -24.03 -8.90
C ILE A 129 -23.97 -23.69 -7.63
N ASP A 130 -23.28 -23.71 -6.49
CA ASP A 130 -23.86 -23.81 -5.14
C ASP A 130 -23.76 -22.53 -4.30
N GLY A 131 -23.02 -21.52 -4.76
CA GLY A 131 -22.80 -20.28 -4.03
C GLY A 131 -23.85 -19.20 -4.29
N ALA A 132 -23.60 -18.04 -3.66
CA ALA A 132 -24.44 -16.85 -3.79
C ALA A 132 -24.54 -16.37 -5.25
N THR A 133 -25.69 -15.83 -5.61
CA THR A 133 -25.89 -15.13 -6.89
C THR A 133 -25.18 -13.79 -6.85
N LEU A 134 -24.32 -13.54 -7.83
CA LEU A 134 -23.50 -12.34 -7.93
C LEU A 134 -24.16 -11.30 -8.85
N GLY A 135 -24.84 -11.78 -9.90
CA GLY A 135 -25.63 -10.93 -10.77
C GLY A 135 -26.16 -11.69 -11.99
N THR A 136 -26.89 -10.97 -12.83
CA THR A 136 -27.47 -11.48 -14.07
C THR A 136 -27.14 -10.53 -15.20
N ILE A 137 -26.77 -11.08 -16.36
CA ILE A 137 -26.67 -10.34 -17.61
C ILE A 137 -28.01 -10.49 -18.33
N GLY A 138 -28.63 -9.36 -18.65
CA GLY A 138 -29.87 -9.30 -19.43
C GLY A 138 -29.66 -9.64 -20.91
N ALA A 139 -30.41 -9.00 -21.81
CA ALA A 139 -30.24 -9.22 -23.24
C ALA A 139 -28.81 -8.87 -23.70
N VAL A 140 -28.25 -9.70 -24.57
CA VAL A 140 -26.91 -9.54 -25.14
C VAL A 140 -27.00 -9.47 -26.67
N SER A 141 -26.25 -8.56 -27.28
CA SER A 141 -25.89 -8.51 -28.69
C SER A 141 -24.50 -9.11 -28.94
N GLY A 142 -24.24 -9.57 -30.17
CA GLY A 142 -22.95 -10.09 -30.60
C GLY A 142 -21.80 -9.06 -30.50
N ASN A 143 -20.57 -9.57 -30.40
CA ASN A 143 -19.34 -8.78 -30.32
C ASN A 143 -19.34 -7.66 -29.26
N SER A 144 -20.00 -7.87 -28.11
CA SER A 144 -20.18 -6.85 -27.08
C SER A 144 -19.69 -7.33 -25.71
N TRP A 145 -19.17 -6.41 -24.90
CA TRP A 145 -18.72 -6.68 -23.53
C TRP A 145 -19.85 -6.47 -22.52
N TYR A 146 -19.93 -7.37 -21.54
CA TYR A 146 -20.88 -7.34 -20.43
C TYR A 146 -20.15 -7.58 -19.12
N GLU A 147 -20.69 -7.05 -18.03
CA GLU A 147 -20.04 -7.10 -16.72
C GLU A 147 -20.99 -7.60 -15.63
N VAL A 148 -20.45 -8.38 -14.71
CA VAL A 148 -21.08 -8.75 -13.44
C VAL A 148 -20.22 -8.23 -12.31
N ASP A 149 -20.84 -7.54 -11.36
CA ASP A 149 -20.16 -7.16 -10.11
C ASP A 149 -19.94 -8.41 -9.25
N VAL A 150 -18.68 -8.74 -9.00
CA VAL A 150 -18.26 -9.90 -8.20
C VAL A 150 -17.45 -9.47 -6.98
N THR A 151 -17.52 -8.19 -6.60
CA THR A 151 -16.75 -7.60 -5.49
C THR A 151 -16.96 -8.37 -4.18
N ALA A 152 -18.20 -8.78 -3.90
CA ALA A 152 -18.52 -9.57 -2.70
C ALA A 152 -17.89 -10.98 -2.69
N ALA A 153 -17.51 -11.52 -3.85
CA ALA A 153 -16.91 -12.84 -3.97
C ALA A 153 -15.37 -12.81 -4.03
N VAL A 154 -14.77 -11.72 -4.53
CA VAL A 154 -13.34 -11.57 -4.76
C VAL A 154 -12.79 -10.49 -3.83
N THR A 155 -12.25 -10.92 -2.69
CA THR A 155 -11.82 -10.01 -1.60
C THR A 155 -10.30 -9.90 -1.46
N GLY A 156 -9.52 -10.61 -2.27
CA GLY A 156 -8.05 -10.58 -2.22
C GLY A 156 -7.41 -11.58 -3.18
N ASN A 157 -6.16 -11.94 -2.89
CA ASN A 157 -5.46 -13.00 -3.62
C ASN A 157 -6.10 -14.36 -3.32
N GLY A 158 -6.25 -15.20 -4.34
CA GLY A 158 -6.86 -16.52 -4.23
C GLY A 158 -7.37 -17.07 -5.55
N THR A 159 -7.87 -18.29 -5.52
CA THR A 159 -8.53 -18.92 -6.68
C THR A 159 -10.04 -18.82 -6.53
N TYR A 160 -10.71 -18.36 -7.58
CA TYR A 160 -12.15 -18.10 -7.60
C TYR A 160 -12.81 -18.79 -8.79
N SER A 161 -13.93 -19.47 -8.53
CA SER A 161 -14.76 -20.11 -9.56
C SER A 161 -16.12 -19.44 -9.66
N PHE A 162 -16.59 -19.27 -10.89
CA PHE A 162 -17.91 -18.73 -11.24
C PHE A 162 -18.63 -19.71 -12.15
N GLY A 163 -19.91 -19.94 -11.88
CA GLY A 163 -20.79 -20.74 -12.70
C GLY A 163 -21.92 -19.89 -13.26
N ALA A 164 -22.29 -20.13 -14.52
CA ALA A 164 -23.37 -19.44 -15.20
C ALA A 164 -24.44 -20.40 -15.71
N SER A 165 -25.70 -20.04 -15.51
CA SER A 165 -26.88 -20.75 -16.00
C SER A 165 -27.91 -19.77 -16.56
N SER A 166 -28.74 -20.17 -17.53
CA SER A 166 -29.82 -19.35 -18.07
C SER A 166 -31.16 -20.06 -17.91
N ALA A 167 -32.22 -19.27 -17.82
CA ALA A 167 -33.60 -19.76 -17.94
C ALA A 167 -34.11 -19.66 -19.39
N SER A 168 -33.43 -18.91 -20.25
CA SER A 168 -33.79 -18.76 -21.67
C SER A 168 -33.25 -19.91 -22.51
N GLY A 169 -34.06 -20.34 -23.48
CA GLY A 169 -33.65 -21.26 -24.54
C GLY A 169 -32.92 -20.60 -25.71
N ASP A 170 -32.73 -19.28 -25.66
CA ASP A 170 -31.93 -18.53 -26.62
C ASP A 170 -30.51 -18.35 -26.05
N GLY A 171 -29.55 -19.10 -26.57
CA GLY A 171 -28.24 -19.26 -25.97
C GLY A 171 -27.34 -18.03 -26.09
N ALA A 172 -26.66 -17.66 -25.01
CA ALA A 172 -25.61 -16.65 -25.02
C ALA A 172 -24.23 -17.29 -25.18
N TYR A 173 -23.49 -16.88 -26.20
CA TYR A 173 -22.19 -17.43 -26.57
C TYR A 173 -21.08 -16.41 -26.27
N TYR A 174 -20.14 -16.79 -25.41
CA TYR A 174 -19.04 -15.94 -24.96
C TYR A 174 -17.68 -16.48 -25.38
N ASP A 175 -16.72 -15.58 -25.55
CA ASP A 175 -15.30 -15.91 -25.75
C ASP A 175 -14.71 -16.73 -24.59
N THR A 176 -13.62 -17.42 -24.88
CA THR A 176 -12.86 -18.23 -23.91
C THR A 176 -11.43 -17.73 -23.76
N ARG A 177 -10.66 -18.34 -22.87
CA ARG A 177 -9.23 -18.11 -22.68
C ARG A 177 -8.43 -18.24 -23.98
N GLU A 178 -8.90 -19.04 -24.94
CA GLU A 178 -8.28 -19.19 -26.27
C GLU A 178 -8.44 -17.94 -27.14
N SER A 179 -9.37 -17.03 -26.83
CA SER A 179 -9.64 -15.81 -27.59
C SER A 179 -8.64 -14.67 -27.35
N GLY A 180 -7.57 -14.90 -26.59
CA GLY A 180 -6.49 -13.93 -26.39
C GLY A 180 -6.98 -12.64 -25.71
N ALA A 181 -6.88 -11.50 -26.41
CA ALA A 181 -7.29 -10.19 -25.87
C ALA A 181 -8.79 -10.10 -25.56
N ASP A 182 -9.59 -10.93 -26.20
CA ASP A 182 -11.04 -10.99 -26.04
C ASP A 182 -11.50 -12.02 -25.00
N ALA A 183 -10.56 -12.74 -24.37
CA ALA A 183 -10.86 -13.71 -23.33
C ALA A 183 -11.61 -13.07 -22.14
N PRO A 184 -12.41 -13.85 -21.38
CA PRO A 184 -13.03 -13.37 -20.15
C PRO A 184 -12.02 -12.70 -19.23
N GLN A 185 -12.44 -11.67 -18.52
CA GLN A 185 -11.57 -10.87 -17.68
C GLN A 185 -12.14 -10.77 -16.27
N LEU A 186 -11.28 -10.91 -15.26
CA LEU A 186 -11.58 -10.49 -13.90
C LEU A 186 -10.77 -9.23 -13.61
N VAL A 187 -11.44 -8.08 -13.57
CA VAL A 187 -10.83 -6.78 -13.31
C VAL A 187 -10.98 -6.46 -11.83
N VAL A 188 -9.87 -6.44 -11.10
CA VAL A 188 -9.82 -6.20 -9.66
C VAL A 188 -9.20 -4.84 -9.41
N ALA A 189 -9.95 -3.93 -8.80
CA ALA A 189 -9.45 -2.67 -8.30
C ALA A 189 -9.17 -2.78 -6.80
N THR A 190 -8.01 -2.30 -6.37
CA THR A 190 -7.72 -2.12 -4.94
C THR A 190 -7.70 -0.66 -4.55
N GLY A 191 -8.15 -0.42 -3.33
CA GLY A 191 -7.88 0.79 -2.60
C GLY A 191 -7.00 0.48 -1.40
N THR A 192 -6.19 1.45 -1.00
CA THR A 192 -5.73 1.51 0.38
C THR A 192 -6.95 1.88 1.23
N THR A 193 -7.33 1.04 2.21
CA THR A 193 -8.30 1.46 3.22
C THR A 193 -7.67 2.52 4.10
N THR A 194 -7.66 3.75 3.60
CA THR A 194 -8.05 4.88 4.43
C THR A 194 -9.45 5.21 3.93
N PRO A 195 -10.53 4.87 4.65
CA PRO A 195 -11.78 5.59 4.46
C PRO A 195 -11.43 7.08 4.48
N PRO A 196 -12.03 7.96 3.66
CA PRO A 196 -12.10 9.35 4.09
C PRO A 196 -12.90 9.28 5.39
N GLU A 197 -12.22 9.25 6.55
CA GLU A 197 -12.91 9.57 7.77
C GLU A 197 -13.56 10.93 7.53
N SER A 198 -14.82 11.06 7.90
CA SER A 198 -15.40 12.38 8.11
C SER A 198 -14.64 13.02 9.28
N GLY A 199 -13.43 13.50 9.03
CA GLY A 199 -12.47 13.95 10.04
C GLY A 199 -11.02 13.84 9.57
N ASP A 200 -10.13 14.56 10.26
CA ASP A 200 -8.70 14.56 10.00
C ASP A 200 -8.07 13.22 10.41
N PRO A 201 -7.27 12.56 9.55
CA PRO A 201 -6.65 11.29 9.88
C PRO A 201 -5.84 11.32 11.17
N VAL A 202 -5.92 10.24 11.95
CA VAL A 202 -5.07 10.04 13.12
C VAL A 202 -3.88 9.14 12.77
N PHE A 203 -2.68 9.57 13.15
CA PHE A 203 -1.45 8.80 13.06
C PHE A 203 -0.84 8.69 14.45
N VAL A 204 -0.74 7.48 15.02
CA VAL A 204 -0.40 7.29 16.44
C VAL A 204 0.59 6.15 16.64
N GLY A 205 1.54 6.30 17.55
CA GLY A 205 2.55 5.25 17.71
C GLY A 205 3.67 5.60 18.67
N ALA A 206 4.59 4.66 18.80
CA ALA A 206 5.83 4.77 19.57
C ALA A 206 6.86 3.78 19.01
N GLY A 207 8.13 3.97 19.34
CA GLY A 207 9.17 2.96 19.17
C GLY A 207 9.49 2.25 20.47
N ASP A 208 10.38 1.26 20.39
CA ASP A 208 10.99 0.65 21.57
C ASP A 208 9.91 -0.05 22.43
N ILE A 209 9.25 -1.02 21.79
CA ILE A 209 8.05 -1.71 22.26
C ILE A 209 8.30 -3.22 22.38
N ALA A 210 7.40 -3.89 23.09
CA ALA A 210 7.34 -5.35 23.25
C ALA A 210 8.66 -5.95 23.78
N ASP A 211 9.18 -5.38 24.88
CA ASP A 211 10.35 -5.84 25.64
C ASP A 211 10.03 -6.90 26.70
N SER A 212 8.77 -7.35 26.77
CA SER A 212 8.19 -8.27 27.76
C SER A 212 7.84 -7.66 29.11
N GLY A 213 7.92 -6.33 29.23
CA GLY A 213 7.49 -5.55 30.39
C GLY A 213 6.00 -5.20 30.41
N SER A 214 5.55 -4.63 31.53
CA SER A 214 4.17 -4.14 31.65
C SER A 214 3.90 -2.85 30.88
N GLY A 215 4.96 -2.09 30.53
CA GLY A 215 4.89 -0.88 29.73
C GLY A 215 4.26 -1.14 28.35
N ASP A 216 4.68 -2.22 27.68
CA ASP A 216 4.19 -2.64 26.36
C ASP A 216 2.69 -2.87 26.33
N SER A 217 2.18 -3.58 27.35
CA SER A 217 0.75 -3.88 27.47
C SER A 217 -0.06 -2.62 27.73
N ALA A 218 0.47 -1.71 28.54
CA ALA A 218 -0.19 -0.46 28.88
C ALA A 218 -0.27 0.50 27.68
N THR A 219 0.80 0.64 26.90
CA THR A 219 0.80 1.47 25.68
C THR A 219 -0.05 0.86 24.57
N ALA A 220 -0.01 -0.48 24.38
CA ALA A 220 -0.91 -1.18 23.47
C ALA A 220 -2.40 -0.96 23.84
N THR A 221 -2.71 -0.83 25.14
CA THR A 221 -4.08 -0.58 25.62
C THR A 221 -4.57 0.81 25.27
N LEU A 222 -3.71 1.82 25.21
CA LEU A 222 -4.09 3.15 24.73
C LEU A 222 -4.65 3.08 23.31
N LEU A 223 -3.99 2.29 22.45
CA LEU A 223 -4.36 2.12 21.05
C LEU A 223 -5.74 1.46 20.87
N ASP A 224 -6.26 0.72 21.84
CA ASP A 224 -7.62 0.14 21.78
C ASP A 224 -8.71 1.23 21.70
N SER A 225 -8.43 2.42 22.23
CA SER A 225 -9.33 3.57 22.26
C SER A 225 -8.98 4.69 21.27
N ILE A 226 -7.83 4.58 20.59
CA ILE A 226 -7.34 5.59 19.63
C ILE A 226 -7.44 5.00 18.22
N PRO A 227 -8.51 5.33 17.46
CA PRO A 227 -8.62 4.93 16.05
C PRO A 227 -7.54 5.63 15.22
N GLY A 228 -7.31 5.14 14.00
CA GLY A 228 -6.33 5.69 13.06
C GLY A 228 -5.22 4.71 12.69
N THR A 229 -4.24 5.21 11.95
CA THR A 229 -3.08 4.42 11.50
C THR A 229 -2.03 4.38 12.60
N VAL A 230 -1.53 3.18 12.90
CA VAL A 230 -0.49 2.97 13.91
C VAL A 230 0.89 3.01 13.25
N PHE A 231 1.86 3.69 13.86
CA PHE A 231 3.26 3.57 13.47
C PHE A 231 4.12 2.97 14.57
N THR A 232 5.24 2.39 14.15
CA THR A 232 6.33 2.03 15.07
C THR A 232 7.64 2.54 14.51
N THR A 233 8.47 3.16 15.36
CA THR A 233 9.77 3.71 14.96
C THR A 233 10.90 2.68 15.17
N GLY A 234 10.65 1.39 14.97
CA GLY A 234 11.66 0.34 15.16
C GLY A 234 11.76 -0.19 16.58
N ASP A 235 12.57 -1.25 16.70
CA ASP A 235 12.70 -2.09 17.90
C ASP A 235 11.33 -2.61 18.33
N ASN A 236 10.75 -3.39 17.42
CA ASN A 236 9.40 -3.89 17.54
C ASN A 236 9.28 -5.07 18.50
N VAL A 237 10.38 -5.76 18.80
CA VAL A 237 10.52 -6.77 19.86
C VAL A 237 11.98 -6.87 20.29
N TYR A 238 12.19 -7.32 21.53
CA TYR A 238 13.53 -7.47 22.12
C TYR A 238 13.90 -8.93 22.41
N ASP A 239 15.20 -9.27 22.46
CA ASP A 239 16.37 -8.44 22.10
C ASP A 239 16.79 -8.58 20.64
N SER A 240 16.18 -9.48 19.86
CA SER A 240 16.79 -9.91 18.60
C SER A 240 15.85 -10.02 17.41
N GLY A 241 14.64 -9.44 17.47
CA GLY A 241 13.76 -9.42 16.31
C GLY A 241 13.34 -10.81 15.80
N THR A 242 13.44 -11.86 16.62
CA THR A 242 13.18 -13.24 16.18
C THR A 242 11.69 -13.49 16.01
N ALA A 243 11.32 -14.46 15.16
CA ALA A 243 9.92 -14.87 15.01
C ALA A 243 9.29 -15.31 16.34
N SER A 244 10.06 -15.96 17.22
CA SER A 244 9.60 -16.35 18.56
C SER A 244 9.28 -15.14 19.44
N GLN A 245 10.11 -14.10 19.38
CA GLN A 245 9.88 -12.85 20.12
C GLN A 245 8.66 -12.11 19.59
N PHE A 246 8.46 -12.03 18.27
CA PHE A 246 7.23 -11.49 17.68
C PHE A 246 5.98 -12.23 18.16
N ASN A 247 6.00 -13.57 18.18
CA ASN A 247 4.87 -14.38 18.65
C ASN A 247 4.65 -14.26 20.17
N SER A 248 5.71 -14.02 20.95
CA SER A 248 5.63 -14.03 22.42
C SER A 248 5.38 -12.65 23.02
N TYR A 249 5.79 -11.57 22.34
CA TYR A 249 5.80 -10.22 22.91
C TYR A 249 4.98 -9.23 22.10
N TYR A 250 5.17 -9.12 20.78
CA TYR A 250 4.36 -8.23 19.95
C TYR A 250 2.93 -8.76 19.81
N GLU A 251 2.77 -10.01 19.38
CA GLU A 251 1.45 -10.61 19.08
C GLU A 251 0.45 -10.47 20.23
N PRO A 252 0.80 -10.78 21.51
CA PRO A 252 -0.14 -10.64 22.62
C PRO A 252 -0.41 -9.20 23.05
N THR A 253 0.44 -8.24 22.66
CA THR A 253 0.31 -6.82 23.02
C THR A 253 -0.14 -6.00 21.80
N TRP A 254 0.78 -5.39 21.07
CA TRP A 254 0.54 -4.56 19.90
C TRP A 254 -0.02 -5.32 18.69
N GLY A 255 0.07 -6.67 18.68
CA GLY A 255 -0.38 -7.56 17.61
C GLY A 255 -1.85 -7.38 17.22
N ARG A 256 -2.71 -7.07 18.18
CA ARG A 256 -4.13 -6.76 17.92
C ARG A 256 -4.35 -5.52 17.04
N HIS A 257 -3.34 -4.64 16.92
CA HIS A 257 -3.34 -3.46 16.06
C HIS A 257 -2.58 -3.67 14.74
N LYS A 258 -2.00 -4.85 14.52
CA LYS A 258 -1.12 -5.14 13.37
C LYS A 258 -1.75 -4.81 12.01
N SER A 259 -3.06 -5.03 11.85
CA SER A 259 -3.78 -4.73 10.60
C SER A 259 -3.76 -3.26 10.20
N ARG A 260 -3.53 -2.36 11.17
CA ARG A 260 -3.40 -0.90 10.97
C ARG A 260 -2.01 -0.38 11.30
N THR A 261 -1.03 -1.25 11.54
CA THR A 261 0.36 -0.87 11.82
C THR A 261 1.15 -0.66 10.53
N ARG A 262 1.89 0.44 10.48
CA ARG A 262 2.90 0.81 9.50
C ARG A 262 4.27 0.85 10.20
N PRO A 263 5.02 -0.27 10.23
CA PRO A 263 6.24 -0.36 11.01
C PRO A 263 7.47 0.20 10.28
N SER A 264 8.44 0.70 11.03
CA SER A 264 9.85 0.81 10.63
C SER A 264 10.68 -0.23 11.39
N PRO A 265 11.83 -0.67 10.86
CA PRO A 265 12.76 -1.52 11.60
C PRO A 265 13.75 -0.72 12.47
N GLY A 266 14.13 -1.27 13.62
CA GLY A 266 15.20 -0.79 14.50
C GLY A 266 16.38 -1.76 14.56
N ASN A 267 17.38 -1.45 15.39
CA ASN A 267 18.59 -2.28 15.47
C ASN A 267 18.31 -3.66 16.08
N HIS A 268 17.37 -3.77 17.03
CA HIS A 268 16.98 -5.06 17.58
C HIS A 268 16.26 -5.94 16.54
N ASP A 269 15.54 -5.35 15.59
CA ASP A 269 14.95 -6.10 14.46
C ASP A 269 16.03 -6.72 13.56
N TYR A 270 17.17 -6.04 13.42
CA TYR A 270 18.32 -6.43 12.57
C TYR A 270 19.34 -7.35 13.26
N ASN A 271 19.15 -7.67 14.55
CA ASN A 271 19.94 -8.68 15.25
C ASN A 271 19.67 -10.11 14.73
N THR A 272 18.66 -10.28 13.87
CA THR A 272 18.55 -11.46 12.98
C THR A 272 19.07 -11.13 11.59
N SER A 273 19.78 -12.08 10.97
CA SER A 273 20.28 -11.90 9.60
C SER A 273 19.14 -11.51 8.65
N GLY A 274 19.31 -10.37 7.96
CA GLY A 274 18.33 -9.81 7.05
C GLY A 274 17.02 -9.34 7.70
N ALA A 275 16.97 -9.18 9.03
CA ALA A 275 15.76 -8.85 9.80
C ALA A 275 14.55 -9.75 9.45
N THR A 276 14.82 -11.04 9.24
CA THR A 276 13.81 -11.99 8.72
C THR A 276 12.58 -12.10 9.62
N GLY A 277 12.73 -12.01 10.94
CA GLY A 277 11.57 -12.01 11.84
C GLY A 277 10.65 -10.81 11.63
N TYR A 278 11.23 -9.60 11.49
CA TYR A 278 10.49 -8.37 11.20
C TYR A 278 9.72 -8.46 9.87
N TYR A 279 10.40 -8.80 8.77
CA TYR A 279 9.76 -8.87 7.45
C TYR A 279 8.72 -9.99 7.37
N ASN A 280 8.98 -11.15 7.96
CA ASN A 280 8.02 -12.26 7.95
C ASN A 280 6.80 -11.95 8.82
N TYR A 281 6.99 -11.29 9.96
CA TYR A 281 5.88 -10.98 10.85
C TYR A 281 4.97 -9.91 10.26
N PHE A 282 5.51 -8.77 9.82
CA PHE A 282 4.70 -7.66 9.29
C PHE A 282 4.31 -7.81 7.82
N GLY A 283 4.97 -8.71 7.07
CA GLY A 283 4.66 -8.96 5.67
C GLY A 283 4.73 -7.69 4.82
N THR A 284 3.69 -7.45 4.01
CA THR A 284 3.63 -6.30 3.10
C THR A 284 3.58 -4.95 3.83
N SER A 285 3.16 -4.90 5.10
CA SER A 285 3.15 -3.65 5.88
C SER A 285 4.56 -3.12 6.14
N ALA A 286 5.59 -3.98 6.14
CA ALA A 286 7.00 -3.58 6.27
C ALA A 286 7.61 -3.02 4.96
N GLY A 287 6.81 -2.86 3.90
CA GLY A 287 7.27 -2.51 2.57
C GLY A 287 7.93 -3.69 1.85
N PRO A 288 8.62 -3.45 0.73
CA PRO A 288 9.34 -4.50 0.00
C PRO A 288 10.33 -5.23 0.91
N SER A 289 10.27 -6.56 0.91
CA SER A 289 11.14 -7.39 1.75
C SER A 289 12.62 -7.12 1.49
N GLY A 290 13.40 -7.01 2.57
CA GLY A 290 14.83 -6.67 2.52
C GLY A 290 15.14 -5.18 2.30
N ARG A 291 14.12 -4.34 2.05
CA ARG A 291 14.26 -2.89 1.86
C ARG A 291 14.05 -2.13 3.18
N GLY A 292 12.89 -2.33 3.81
CA GLY A 292 12.56 -1.77 5.13
C GLY A 292 12.25 -0.28 5.15
N TYR A 293 12.13 0.36 3.97
CA TYR A 293 11.67 1.74 3.80
C TYR A 293 10.58 1.80 2.72
N TYR A 294 9.58 2.65 2.90
CA TYR A 294 8.40 2.80 2.04
C TYR A 294 7.65 4.10 2.35
N SER A 295 6.71 4.47 1.50
CA SER A 295 5.84 5.63 1.69
C SER A 295 4.38 5.25 1.45
N PHE A 296 3.48 6.07 1.96
CA PHE A 296 2.04 5.99 1.71
C PHE A 296 1.38 7.34 1.99
N ASP A 297 0.21 7.56 1.40
CA ASP A 297 -0.57 8.76 1.67
C ASP A 297 -1.61 8.51 2.75
N LEU A 298 -1.79 9.49 3.64
CA LEU A 298 -2.77 9.48 4.72
C LEU A 298 -3.52 10.83 4.71
N GLY A 299 -4.64 10.87 4.00
CA GLY A 299 -5.36 12.12 3.70
C GLY A 299 -4.50 13.06 2.84
N ASN A 300 -4.24 14.26 3.36
CA ASN A 300 -3.39 15.28 2.73
C ASN A 300 -1.91 15.18 3.13
N TRP A 301 -1.51 14.09 3.77
CA TRP A 301 -0.14 13.86 4.20
C TRP A 301 0.51 12.77 3.38
N HIS A 302 1.76 13.02 2.98
CA HIS A 302 2.67 12.00 2.49
C HIS A 302 3.49 11.48 3.68
N ILE A 303 3.38 10.19 3.97
CA ILE A 303 4.00 9.56 5.12
C ILE A 303 5.14 8.66 4.64
N VAL A 304 6.32 8.82 5.24
CA VAL A 304 7.54 8.09 4.84
C VAL A 304 8.12 7.31 6.02
N SER A 305 8.21 5.99 5.87
CA SER A 305 8.94 5.09 6.77
C SER A 305 10.35 4.85 6.23
N LEU A 306 11.38 5.12 7.04
CA LEU A 306 12.78 4.93 6.67
C LEU A 306 13.47 3.85 7.52
N ASN A 307 14.56 3.31 6.99
CA ASN A 307 15.36 2.25 7.59
C ASN A 307 16.75 2.75 7.97
N SER A 308 16.97 2.96 9.27
CA SER A 308 18.26 3.42 9.78
C SER A 308 19.29 2.32 10.06
N ASN A 309 19.03 1.08 9.63
CA ASN A 309 19.93 -0.07 9.82
C ASN A 309 20.67 -0.48 8.53
N ILE A 310 20.45 0.27 7.45
CA ILE A 310 21.12 0.11 6.15
C ILE A 310 21.81 1.41 5.77
N SER A 311 22.42 1.49 4.58
CA SER A 311 23.09 2.71 4.16
C SER A 311 22.13 3.91 4.05
N MET A 312 22.45 4.97 4.81
CA MET A 312 21.76 6.26 4.86
C MET A 312 22.60 7.39 4.25
N SER A 313 23.76 7.07 3.66
CA SER A 313 24.66 8.07 3.09
C SER A 313 23.99 8.83 1.94
N ALA A 314 24.44 10.05 1.66
CA ALA A 314 24.09 10.74 0.43
C ALA A 314 24.44 9.83 -0.77
N GLY A 315 23.49 9.66 -1.69
CA GLY A 315 23.63 8.76 -2.83
C GLY A 315 23.46 7.28 -2.50
N SER A 316 23.05 6.88 -1.29
CA SER A 316 22.63 5.49 -1.06
C SER A 316 21.34 5.18 -1.82
N THR A 317 21.03 3.90 -2.07
CA THR A 317 19.78 3.50 -2.72
C THR A 317 18.55 4.04 -1.98
N GLN A 318 18.58 4.06 -0.65
CA GLN A 318 17.49 4.59 0.16
C GLN A 318 17.38 6.11 0.03
N GLU A 319 18.49 6.84 0.07
CA GLU A 319 18.48 8.31 0.00
C GLU A 319 18.06 8.81 -1.40
N GLN A 320 18.53 8.14 -2.46
CA GLN A 320 18.08 8.41 -3.83
C GLN A 320 16.59 8.10 -4.00
N TRP A 321 16.12 6.97 -3.47
CA TRP A 321 14.70 6.62 -3.48
C TRP A 321 13.87 7.67 -2.74
N LEU A 322 14.30 8.09 -1.54
CA LEU A 322 13.61 9.09 -0.75
C LEU A 322 13.44 10.40 -1.51
N ARG A 323 14.50 10.90 -2.15
CA ARG A 323 14.41 12.12 -2.96
C ARG A 323 13.45 11.96 -4.14
N ALA A 324 13.47 10.82 -4.81
CA ALA A 324 12.57 10.56 -5.93
C ALA A 324 11.10 10.44 -5.48
N ASP A 325 10.86 9.81 -4.34
CA ASP A 325 9.56 9.65 -3.70
C ASP A 325 8.97 11.00 -3.29
N LEU A 326 9.75 11.83 -2.59
CA LEU A 326 9.38 13.19 -2.20
C LEU A 326 9.10 14.08 -3.42
N ALA A 327 9.91 13.98 -4.48
CA ALA A 327 9.70 14.73 -5.72
C ALA A 327 8.42 14.33 -6.48
N ALA A 328 7.98 13.08 -6.31
CA ALA A 328 6.77 12.56 -6.97
C ALA A 328 5.50 12.86 -6.17
N SER A 329 5.61 13.19 -4.88
CA SER A 329 4.47 13.52 -4.04
C SER A 329 3.88 14.89 -4.42
N SER A 330 2.55 14.96 -4.42
CA SER A 330 1.77 16.20 -4.59
C SER A 330 1.03 16.59 -3.31
N LYS A 331 1.32 15.92 -2.20
CA LYS A 331 0.66 16.18 -0.92
C LYS A 331 1.21 17.48 -0.30
N PRO A 332 0.34 18.30 0.32
CA PRO A 332 0.77 19.55 0.94
C PRO A 332 1.61 19.35 2.21
N CYS A 333 1.52 18.20 2.86
CA CYS A 333 2.24 17.93 4.10
C CYS A 333 3.02 16.62 4.01
N THR A 334 4.19 16.57 4.66
CA THR A 334 5.03 15.36 4.74
C THR A 334 5.48 15.08 6.17
N LEU A 335 5.31 13.83 6.61
CA LEU A 335 5.84 13.32 7.88
C LEU A 335 6.70 12.09 7.60
N ALA A 336 7.90 12.05 8.18
CA ALA A 336 8.78 10.89 8.12
C ALA A 336 9.00 10.26 9.49
N TYR A 337 9.28 8.96 9.53
CA TYR A 337 9.62 8.27 10.78
C TYR A 337 10.60 7.12 10.55
N TRP A 338 11.49 6.90 11.51
CA TRP A 338 12.45 5.79 11.54
C TRP A 338 13.06 5.61 12.92
N HIS A 339 14.06 4.74 13.09
CA HIS A 339 14.57 4.38 14.40
C HIS A 339 15.59 5.35 15.02
N HIS A 340 16.81 5.45 14.49
CA HIS A 340 17.88 6.21 15.14
C HIS A 340 17.74 7.74 14.98
N PRO A 341 17.71 8.53 16.07
CA PRO A 341 17.50 9.98 15.98
C PRO A 341 18.74 10.76 15.54
N LEU A 342 18.55 11.78 14.69
CA LEU A 342 19.59 12.76 14.37
C LEU A 342 19.88 13.71 15.53
N PHE A 343 18.88 13.97 16.38
CA PHE A 343 18.98 14.82 17.57
C PHE A 343 18.33 14.12 18.77
N THR A 344 19.04 14.11 19.89
CA THR A 344 18.56 13.56 21.17
C THR A 344 19.40 14.14 22.30
N SER A 345 18.76 14.41 23.43
CA SER A 345 19.41 14.77 24.69
C SER A 345 19.57 13.58 25.63
N SER A 346 19.20 12.37 25.21
CA SER A 346 19.35 11.19 26.06
C SER A 346 20.81 10.91 26.40
N SER A 347 21.06 10.43 27.61
CA SER A 347 22.40 10.03 28.08
C SER A 347 22.84 8.67 27.58
N ASN A 348 21.92 7.85 27.07
CA ASN A 348 22.16 6.43 26.79
C ASN A 348 22.71 6.21 25.37
N HIS A 349 22.13 6.89 24.38
CA HIS A 349 22.66 6.90 23.02
C HIS A 349 22.85 8.32 22.50
N ALA A 350 24.03 8.56 21.94
CA ALA A 350 24.37 9.82 21.30
C ALA A 350 23.57 10.03 20.00
N PRO A 351 23.43 11.28 19.51
CA PRO A 351 22.83 11.57 18.22
C PRO A 351 23.49 10.78 17.07
N SER A 352 22.67 10.14 16.23
CA SER A 352 23.13 9.33 15.10
C SER A 352 23.35 10.20 13.85
N THR A 353 24.50 10.87 13.80
CA THR A 353 24.84 11.82 12.71
C THR A 353 24.86 11.20 11.31
N SER A 354 24.98 9.88 11.19
CA SER A 354 24.87 9.13 9.93
C SER A 354 23.50 9.24 9.25
N THR A 355 22.46 9.60 9.99
CA THR A 355 21.08 9.79 9.47
C THR A 355 20.90 11.16 8.78
N ARG A 356 21.87 12.07 8.92
CA ARG A 356 21.77 13.46 8.42
C ARG A 356 21.42 13.57 6.93
N PRO A 357 21.93 12.73 6.01
CA PRO A 357 21.55 12.85 4.59
C PRO A 357 20.05 12.59 4.35
N LEU A 358 19.42 11.70 5.12
CA LEU A 358 17.97 11.48 5.03
C LEU A 358 17.19 12.70 5.53
N TYR A 359 17.62 13.29 6.66
CA TYR A 359 17.05 14.54 7.17
C TYR A 359 17.23 15.69 6.18
N GLN A 360 18.40 15.79 5.54
CA GLN A 360 18.69 16.78 4.51
C GLN A 360 17.74 16.61 3.32
N ALA A 361 17.53 15.38 2.84
CA ALA A 361 16.58 15.12 1.77
C ALA A 361 15.16 15.57 2.15
N LEU A 362 14.70 15.26 3.36
CA LEU A 362 13.39 15.71 3.84
C LEU A 362 13.29 17.24 3.90
N TYR A 363 14.31 17.92 4.42
CA TYR A 363 14.37 19.38 4.48
C TYR A 363 14.42 20.04 3.09
N ASP A 364 15.14 19.46 2.13
CA ASP A 364 15.22 19.97 0.75
C ASP A 364 13.86 19.95 0.04
N TYR A 365 12.96 19.06 0.45
CA TYR A 365 11.59 18.92 -0.05
C TYR A 365 10.53 19.44 0.94
N ASN A 366 10.93 20.31 1.88
CA ASN A 366 10.05 20.99 2.85
C ASN A 366 9.18 20.04 3.70
N ALA A 367 9.68 18.87 4.08
CA ALA A 367 8.95 18.02 5.01
C ALA A 367 8.72 18.74 6.36
N ASP A 368 7.64 18.38 7.05
CA ASP A 368 7.14 19.15 8.20
C ASP A 368 7.51 18.50 9.52
N VAL A 369 7.41 17.17 9.60
CA VAL A 369 7.55 16.41 10.84
C VAL A 369 8.48 15.22 10.67
N VAL A 370 9.29 14.95 11.68
CA VAL A 370 10.05 13.71 11.80
C VAL A 370 9.94 13.09 13.19
N VAL A 371 9.78 11.77 13.23
CA VAL A 371 9.64 10.99 14.47
C VAL A 371 10.67 9.86 14.54
N TRP A 372 11.32 9.72 15.70
CA TRP A 372 12.33 8.70 15.99
C TRP A 372 11.99 7.84 17.20
N GLY A 373 12.68 6.72 17.35
CA GLY A 373 12.70 5.89 18.56
C GLY A 373 14.10 5.82 19.16
N HIS A 374 14.55 4.60 19.46
CA HIS A 374 15.89 4.18 19.89
C HIS A 374 16.31 4.66 21.27
N ASN A 375 16.12 5.95 21.56
CA ASN A 375 16.28 6.46 22.90
C ASN A 375 14.96 6.35 23.63
N HIS A 376 14.95 5.63 24.75
CA HIS A 376 13.76 5.35 25.55
C HIS A 376 13.33 6.57 26.39
N VAL A 377 13.11 7.68 25.70
CA VAL A 377 12.65 8.98 26.19
C VAL A 377 11.59 9.53 25.24
N TYR A 378 10.79 10.46 25.73
CA TYR A 378 10.06 11.39 24.87
C TYR A 378 10.82 12.71 24.83
N GLU A 379 11.08 13.22 23.64
CA GLU A 379 11.68 14.53 23.45
C GLU A 379 11.10 15.22 22.21
N ARG A 380 10.75 16.50 22.34
CA ARG A 380 10.29 17.34 21.22
C ARG A 380 11.25 18.49 21.03
N PHE A 381 11.60 18.75 19.77
CA PHE A 381 12.44 19.87 19.38
C PHE A 381 11.67 20.94 18.61
N ALA A 382 12.20 22.17 18.59
CA ALA A 382 11.78 23.23 17.67
C ALA A 382 11.87 22.76 16.20
N PRO A 383 11.24 23.45 15.23
CA PRO A 383 11.50 23.22 13.82
C PRO A 383 12.98 23.52 13.53
N MET A 384 13.70 22.54 12.99
CA MET A 384 15.15 22.62 12.81
C MET A 384 15.59 22.31 11.40
N ASN A 385 16.67 22.96 10.98
CA ASN A 385 17.39 22.60 9.77
C ASN A 385 18.33 21.38 10.03
N PRO A 386 18.92 20.79 8.97
CA PRO A 386 19.79 19.61 9.10
C PRO A 386 21.07 19.85 9.92
N ALA A 387 21.43 21.11 10.19
CA ALA A 387 22.55 21.47 11.06
C ALA A 387 22.15 21.57 12.55
N GLY A 388 20.86 21.45 12.88
CA GLY A 388 20.32 21.61 14.23
C GLY A 388 20.05 23.07 14.61
N GLY A 389 20.14 24.00 13.66
CA GLY A 389 19.74 25.38 13.86
C GLY A 389 18.23 25.53 13.78
N ALA A 390 17.64 26.38 14.62
CA ALA A 390 16.21 26.68 14.55
C ALA A 390 15.88 27.32 13.20
N ASP A 391 14.83 26.82 12.55
CA ASP A 391 14.32 27.34 11.28
C ASP A 391 12.80 27.24 11.30
N ALA A 392 12.13 28.31 11.72
CA ALA A 392 10.68 28.35 11.81
C ALA A 392 9.96 28.36 10.44
N SER A 393 10.70 28.51 9.34
CA SER A 393 10.13 28.65 8.00
C SER A 393 10.14 27.35 7.19
N ARG A 394 11.15 26.50 7.40
CA ARG A 394 11.33 25.24 6.65
C ARG A 394 11.84 24.08 7.50
N GLY A 395 12.11 24.32 8.78
CA GLY A 395 12.69 23.30 9.66
C GLY A 395 11.69 22.20 9.99
N LEU A 396 12.17 20.98 10.19
CA LEU A 396 11.29 19.88 10.55
C LEU A 396 11.06 19.89 12.06
N ARG A 397 9.79 19.86 12.46
CA ARG A 397 9.41 19.54 13.84
C ARG A 397 9.85 18.10 14.16
N SER A 398 10.73 17.95 15.13
CA SER A 398 11.36 16.66 15.40
C SER A 398 10.95 16.08 16.76
N PHE A 399 10.73 14.77 16.80
CA PHE A 399 10.36 14.03 18.02
C PHE A 399 11.22 12.79 18.21
N VAL A 400 11.60 12.50 19.45
CA VAL A 400 11.97 11.15 19.92
C VAL A 400 10.77 10.61 20.68
N ALA A 401 10.30 9.43 20.32
CA ALA A 401 9.09 8.78 20.82
C ALA A 401 9.35 7.31 21.20
N GLY A 402 10.47 7.04 21.88
CA GLY A 402 10.87 5.69 22.32
C GLY A 402 10.26 5.25 23.65
N MET A 403 9.12 5.80 24.04
CA MET A 403 8.43 5.49 25.30
C MET A 403 7.39 4.39 25.13
N GLY A 404 7.66 3.44 24.24
CA GLY A 404 6.69 2.43 23.83
C GLY A 404 6.51 1.28 24.81
N GLY A 405 7.53 0.97 25.61
CA GLY A 405 7.42 0.00 26.69
C GLY A 405 8.76 -0.54 27.20
N ALA A 406 9.83 -0.41 26.41
CA ALA A 406 11.19 -0.78 26.80
C ALA A 406 11.83 0.20 27.79
N GLY A 407 12.43 -0.32 28.87
CA GLY A 407 12.89 0.44 30.06
C GLY A 407 13.46 1.85 29.84
N HIS A 408 12.97 2.84 30.62
CA HIS A 408 13.30 4.26 30.44
C HIS A 408 14.78 4.61 30.51
N TYR A 409 15.19 5.58 29.70
CA TYR A 409 16.51 6.19 29.71
C TYR A 409 16.52 7.56 30.39
N GLY A 410 17.71 8.06 30.69
CA GLY A 410 17.93 9.39 31.25
C GLY A 410 18.23 10.45 30.20
N PHE A 411 18.27 11.71 30.64
CA PHE A 411 18.80 12.84 29.86
C PHE A 411 20.21 13.22 30.32
N GLY A 412 21.07 13.51 29.36
CA GLY A 412 22.40 14.05 29.57
C GLY A 412 22.45 15.55 29.27
N THR A 413 23.39 15.95 28.42
CA THR A 413 23.46 17.35 27.95
C THR A 413 22.27 17.65 27.06
N ILE A 414 21.49 18.66 27.44
CA ILE A 414 20.33 19.10 26.67
C ILE A 414 20.79 19.76 25.37
N GLN A 415 20.35 19.19 24.25
CA GLN A 415 20.62 19.73 22.92
C GLN A 415 19.90 21.07 22.71
N PRO A 416 20.45 21.96 21.87
CA PRO A 416 19.73 23.15 21.42
C PRO A 416 18.34 22.82 20.89
N ASN A 417 17.41 23.75 21.06
CA ASN A 417 16.03 23.65 20.58
C ASN A 417 15.20 22.49 21.17
N SER A 418 15.67 21.78 22.20
CA SER A 418 14.86 20.81 22.94
C SER A 418 13.81 21.54 23.79
N GLU A 419 12.53 21.39 23.44
CA GLU A 419 11.40 22.14 24.00
C GLU A 419 10.61 21.37 25.06
N ALA A 420 10.50 20.05 24.93
CA ALA A 420 9.81 19.20 25.90
C ALA A 420 10.53 17.85 26.04
N ARG A 421 10.55 17.31 27.27
CA ARG A 421 11.29 16.10 27.64
C ARG A 421 10.51 15.29 28.67
N ASN A 422 10.50 13.97 28.52
CA ASN A 422 9.97 13.01 29.50
C ASN A 422 10.82 11.73 29.51
N SER A 423 11.14 11.25 30.71
CA SER A 423 11.96 10.06 30.97
C SER A 423 11.33 9.13 32.02
N SER A 424 10.03 9.29 32.31
CA SER A 424 9.35 8.56 33.39
C SER A 424 7.97 8.05 33.04
N ALA A 425 7.32 8.61 32.02
CA ALA A 425 6.00 8.20 31.58
C ALA A 425 6.04 7.39 30.28
N TRP A 426 5.40 6.22 30.28
CA TRP A 426 5.08 5.47 29.05
C TRP A 426 3.93 6.14 28.32
N GLY A 427 3.93 6.04 27.00
CA GLY A 427 2.85 6.60 26.21
C GLY A 427 3.06 6.44 24.72
N VAL A 428 2.08 6.94 23.97
CA VAL A 428 2.14 7.00 22.51
C VAL A 428 2.08 8.45 22.05
N LEU A 429 2.77 8.76 20.96
CA LEU A 429 2.67 10.05 20.27
C LEU A 429 1.53 9.97 19.26
N LYS A 430 0.51 10.81 19.45
CA LYS A 430 -0.65 10.92 18.56
C LYS A 430 -0.56 12.20 17.74
N PHE A 431 -0.75 12.08 16.43
CA PHE A 431 -1.00 13.17 15.52
C PHE A 431 -2.44 13.15 15.01
N THR A 432 -3.04 14.32 14.86
CA THR A 432 -4.26 14.53 14.07
C THR A 432 -3.85 15.38 12.87
N LEU A 433 -4.01 14.83 11.67
CA LEU A 433 -3.37 15.31 10.45
C LEU A 433 -4.37 16.10 9.61
N HIS A 434 -4.38 17.43 9.76
CA HIS A 434 -5.26 18.30 9.00
C HIS A 434 -4.77 18.51 7.57
N SER A 435 -5.56 19.22 6.75
CA SER A 435 -5.23 19.46 5.34
C SER A 435 -3.94 20.24 5.07
N GLY A 436 -3.52 21.11 5.99
CA GLY A 436 -2.31 21.94 5.90
C GLY A 436 -1.66 22.24 7.26
N SER A 437 -2.03 21.44 8.27
CA SER A 437 -1.56 21.58 9.64
C SER A 437 -1.69 20.25 10.38
N TYR A 438 -1.18 20.17 11.60
CA TYR A 438 -1.30 19.00 12.45
C TYR A 438 -1.36 19.40 13.92
N ASP A 439 -2.13 18.64 14.69
CA ASP A 439 -2.03 18.63 16.14
C ASP A 439 -1.21 17.43 16.59
N TRP A 440 -0.36 17.59 17.60
CA TRP A 440 0.30 16.48 18.28
C TRP A 440 -0.07 16.43 19.75
N ARG A 441 -0.03 15.22 20.32
CA ARG A 441 -0.19 14.99 21.75
C ARG A 441 0.56 13.75 22.19
N PHE A 442 1.33 13.87 23.27
CA PHE A 442 1.76 12.73 24.05
C PHE A 442 0.58 12.19 24.87
N VAL A 443 0.21 10.94 24.66
CA VAL A 443 -0.86 10.27 25.40
C VAL A 443 -0.21 9.34 26.43
N PRO A 444 -0.19 9.70 27.73
CA PRO A 444 0.39 8.84 28.76
C PRO A 444 -0.49 7.62 29.02
N VAL A 445 0.12 6.52 29.48
CA VAL A 445 -0.62 5.37 30.00
C VAL A 445 -1.44 5.77 31.25
N ALA A 446 -2.49 5.01 31.55
CA ALA A 446 -3.40 5.30 32.66
C ALA A 446 -2.64 5.45 34.00
N GLY A 447 -2.98 6.50 34.75
CA GLY A 447 -2.38 6.81 36.05
C GLY A 447 -1.09 7.65 35.99
N GLN A 448 -0.53 7.89 34.80
CA GLN A 448 0.62 8.79 34.62
C GLN A 448 0.16 10.18 34.14
N THR A 449 0.93 11.21 34.48
CA THR A 449 0.47 12.61 34.38
C THR A 449 1.25 13.48 33.39
N TYR A 450 2.34 12.98 32.80
CA TYR A 450 3.07 13.75 31.81
C TYR A 450 2.18 14.02 30.58
N ASN A 451 2.15 15.26 30.13
CA ASN A 451 1.39 15.69 28.96
C ASN A 451 2.20 16.74 28.21
N ASP A 452 2.34 16.52 26.90
CA ASP A 452 2.81 17.52 25.95
C ASP A 452 1.84 17.52 24.76
N SER A 453 1.51 18.69 24.26
CA SER A 453 0.64 18.84 23.09
C SER A 453 0.84 20.19 22.43
N GLY A 454 0.54 20.25 21.14
CA GLY A 454 0.56 21.50 20.40
C GLY A 454 0.05 21.32 18.98
N THR A 455 0.20 22.38 18.20
CA THR A 455 -0.22 22.45 16.79
C THR A 455 0.88 23.04 15.94
N GLY A 456 0.97 22.64 14.67
CA GLY A 456 1.94 23.14 13.69
C GLY A 456 1.31 23.21 12.30
N ASN A 457 1.82 24.12 11.47
CA ASN A 457 1.42 24.23 10.06
C ASN A 457 2.43 23.51 9.18
N CYS A 458 1.96 23.02 8.03
CA CYS A 458 2.85 22.56 6.98
C CYS A 458 3.45 23.75 6.23
N HIS A 459 4.61 23.56 5.60
CA HIS A 459 5.35 24.62 4.89
C HIS A 459 4.67 25.14 3.62
#